data_AF-A0A7S1XRE4-F1
#
_entry.id   AF-A0A7S1XRE4-F1
#
_cell.length_a   1.000
_cell.length_b   1.000
_cell.length_c   1.000
_cell.angle_alpha   90.00
_cell.angle_beta   90.00
_cell.angle_gamma   90.00
#
_symmetry.space_group_name_H-M   'P 1'
#
loop_
_entity.id
_entity.type
_entity.pdbx_description
1 polymer ?
#
loop_
_entity_poly.entity_id
_entity_poly.type
_entity_poly.pdbx_seq_one_letter_code
_entity_poly.pdbx_strand_id
1 'polypeptide(L)'
;ALAATYGGGYEEHVGRASVPALPRILAQEQIWSALLRLRGVDAGSKLRALVERVAASLIGVAQAVADDTLGLSKLHIVLKSQHAFLRLLGHAGAGHVLTLQLLEQRAAALGAFDTALEHVQCYASFFCGCGVKINVETVRARIDETRRGYDKMTGRDLAGALDDIRAREDAAWLFGLRSSDLFLRIWQDEGRRLCLERVAAASNAESNSDA
;
A
#
# COMPACT_ATOMS: atom_id res chain seq x y z
N ALA A 1 -3.29 -33.33 3.63
CA ALA A 1 -4.09 -33.51 4.86
C ALA A 1 -3.27 -32.97 6.03
N LEU A 2 -3.59 -31.75 6.49
CA LEU A 2 -2.92 -31.08 7.62
C LEU A 2 -3.72 -31.38 8.89
N ALA A 3 -3.07 -32.05 9.84
CA ALA A 3 -3.61 -32.30 11.17
C ALA A 3 -3.35 -31.10 12.08
N ALA A 4 -4.40 -30.70 12.80
CA ALA A 4 -4.43 -29.65 13.81
C ALA A 4 -4.18 -30.23 15.21
N THR A 5 -3.50 -29.45 16.05
CA THR A 5 -3.52 -29.49 17.53
C THR A 5 -2.99 -28.11 17.96
N TYR A 6 -3.79 -27.13 18.39
CA TYR A 6 -4.51 -26.96 19.68
C TYR A 6 -3.64 -27.15 20.93
N GLY A 7 -3.55 -26.06 21.70
CA GLY A 7 -2.90 -25.91 23.00
C GLY A 7 -2.37 -24.46 23.08
N GLY A 8 -3.01 -23.50 23.74
CA GLY A 8 -3.73 -23.58 25.00
C GLY A 8 -3.02 -22.64 25.98
N GLY A 9 -3.18 -21.34 25.80
CA GLY A 9 -2.70 -20.30 26.70
C GLY A 9 -3.89 -19.47 27.16
N TYR A 10 -4.57 -19.96 28.19
CA TYR A 10 -5.64 -19.24 28.87
C TYR A 10 -4.99 -18.21 29.80
N GLU A 11 -4.64 -17.04 29.26
CA GLU A 11 -4.41 -15.87 30.11
C GLU A 11 -5.73 -15.18 30.38
N GLU A 12 -6.05 -15.23 31.66
CA GLU A 12 -7.15 -14.60 32.37
C GLU A 12 -7.20 -13.10 32.04
N HIS A 13 -8.09 -12.71 31.13
CA HIS A 13 -8.37 -11.30 30.85
C HIS A 13 -9.78 -10.95 31.31
N VAL A 14 -9.81 -10.40 32.53
CA VAL A 14 -10.93 -9.65 33.08
C VAL A 14 -11.41 -8.60 32.08
N GLY A 15 -12.49 -8.90 31.36
CA GLY A 15 -13.57 -7.97 31.01
C GLY A 15 -13.26 -6.65 30.28
N ARG A 16 -12.16 -6.47 29.55
CA ARG A 16 -12.00 -5.33 28.62
C ARG A 16 -12.56 -5.71 27.25
N ALA A 17 -13.77 -5.23 26.93
CA ALA A 17 -14.26 -5.31 25.55
C ALA A 17 -13.23 -4.65 24.62
N SER A 18 -12.56 -5.42 23.76
CA SER A 18 -11.54 -4.92 22.83
C SER A 18 -12.18 -3.97 21.82
N VAL A 19 -11.48 -2.89 21.47
CA VAL A 19 -11.97 -1.97 20.42
C VAL A 19 -12.04 -2.72 19.09
N PRO A 20 -13.17 -2.68 18.35
CA PRO A 20 -13.27 -3.32 17.05
C PRO A 20 -12.27 -2.72 16.06
N ALA A 21 -11.78 -3.52 15.12
CA ALA A 21 -10.90 -3.03 14.07
C ALA A 21 -11.59 -1.98 13.19
N LEU A 22 -10.83 -0.97 12.73
CA LEU A 22 -11.34 0.13 11.89
C LEU A 22 -12.18 -0.32 10.69
N PRO A 23 -11.78 -1.35 9.89
CA PRO A 23 -12.62 -1.83 8.79
C PRO A 23 -14.02 -2.30 9.23
N ARG A 24 -14.12 -2.93 10.41
CA ARG A 24 -15.40 -3.41 10.95
C ARG A 24 -16.27 -2.25 11.43
N ILE A 25 -15.65 -1.22 12.02
CA ILE A 25 -16.34 0.01 12.41
C ILE A 25 -16.92 0.70 11.18
N LEU A 26 -16.12 0.85 10.12
CA LEU A 26 -16.53 1.49 8.87
C LEU A 26 -17.61 0.70 8.13
N ALA A 27 -17.51 -0.63 8.08
CA ALA A 27 -18.52 -1.48 7.47
C ALA A 27 -19.89 -1.40 8.19
N GLN A 28 -19.90 -1.06 9.47
CA GLN A 28 -21.10 -0.95 10.31
C GLN A 28 -21.44 0.52 10.63
N GLU A 29 -21.13 1.43 9.70
CA GLU A 29 -21.29 2.88 9.89
C GLU A 29 -22.64 3.30 10.49
N GLN A 30 -23.74 2.71 10.04
CA GLN A 30 -25.08 3.06 10.52
C GLN A 30 -25.25 2.75 12.01
N ILE A 31 -24.76 1.60 12.46
CA ILE A 31 -24.83 1.18 13.87
C ILE A 31 -23.97 2.11 14.72
N TRP A 32 -22.73 2.37 14.29
CA TRP A 32 -21.82 3.23 15.02
C TRP A 32 -22.27 4.69 15.05
N SER A 33 -22.87 5.17 13.97
CA SER A 33 -23.47 6.52 13.92
C SER A 33 -24.60 6.66 14.93
N ALA A 34 -25.49 5.66 15.03
CA ALA A 34 -26.55 5.67 16.03
C ALA A 34 -25.96 5.66 17.44
N LEU A 35 -24.99 4.78 17.72
CA LEU A 35 -24.34 4.67 19.02
C LEU A 35 -23.60 5.94 19.44
N LEU A 36 -22.88 6.60 18.52
CA LEU A 36 -22.14 7.84 18.79
C LEU A 36 -23.08 9.03 19.05
N ARG A 37 -24.30 9.02 18.49
CA ARG A 37 -25.32 10.05 18.73
C ARG A 37 -26.05 9.89 20.07
N LEU A 38 -26.05 8.70 20.66
CA LEU A 38 -26.76 8.43 21.91
C LEU A 38 -26.08 9.17 23.09
N ARG A 39 -26.64 10.33 23.45
CA ARG A 39 -26.18 11.15 24.60
C ARG A 39 -26.67 10.66 25.96
N GLY A 40 -27.46 9.58 26.03
CA GLY A 40 -28.18 9.14 27.24
C GLY A 40 -27.79 7.77 27.80
N VAL A 41 -26.68 7.18 27.38
CA VAL A 41 -26.23 5.90 27.94
C VAL A 41 -25.64 6.12 29.34
N ASP A 42 -26.05 5.31 30.32
CA ASP A 42 -25.57 5.36 31.70
C ASP A 42 -24.05 5.52 31.76
N ALA A 43 -23.60 6.48 32.58
CA ALA A 43 -22.22 6.92 32.69
C ALA A 43 -21.23 5.81 33.10
N GLY A 44 -21.73 4.66 33.59
CA GLY A 44 -20.93 3.49 33.97
C GLY A 44 -21.10 2.26 33.08
N SER A 45 -21.85 2.34 31.97
CA SER A 45 -22.12 1.14 31.15
C SER A 45 -20.89 0.72 30.32
N LYS A 46 -20.72 -0.60 30.13
CA LYS A 46 -19.70 -1.17 29.23
C LYS A 46 -19.86 -0.68 27.78
N LEU A 47 -21.10 -0.40 27.37
CA LEU A 47 -21.40 0.12 26.04
C LEU A 47 -20.88 1.54 25.88
N ARG A 48 -21.09 2.43 26.85
CA ARG A 48 -20.56 3.80 26.81
C ARG A 48 -19.04 3.80 26.72
N ALA A 49 -18.38 3.00 27.56
CA ALA A 49 -16.92 2.85 27.52
C ALA A 49 -16.42 2.29 26.17
N LEU A 50 -17.20 1.47 25.47
CA LEU A 50 -16.87 1.01 24.12
C LEU A 50 -17.02 2.13 23.09
N VAL A 51 -18.12 2.88 23.14
CA VAL A 51 -18.41 4.00 22.24
C VAL A 51 -17.34 5.10 22.39
N GLU A 52 -16.97 5.47 23.62
CA GLU A 52 -15.92 6.46 23.89
C GLU A 52 -14.56 6.00 23.35
N ARG A 53 -14.22 4.72 23.47
CA ARG A 53 -12.98 4.17 22.90
C ARG A 53 -12.99 4.13 21.38
N VAL A 54 -14.14 3.83 20.76
CA VAL A 54 -14.29 3.91 19.30
C VAL A 54 -14.17 5.36 18.83
N ALA A 55 -14.81 6.31 19.50
CA ALA A 55 -14.67 7.74 19.21
C ALA A 55 -13.21 8.19 19.31
N ALA A 56 -12.54 7.86 20.42
CA ALA A 56 -11.11 8.16 20.60
C ALA A 56 -10.23 7.52 19.51
N SER A 57 -10.53 6.28 19.10
CA SER A 57 -9.82 5.62 18.00
C SER A 57 -10.04 6.32 16.66
N LEU A 58 -11.26 6.77 16.36
CA LEU A 58 -11.56 7.51 15.13
C LEU A 58 -10.84 8.86 15.11
N ILE A 59 -10.83 9.57 16.24
CA ILE A 59 -10.13 10.84 16.41
C ILE A 59 -8.62 10.64 16.23
N GLY A 60 -8.04 9.63 16.89
CA GLY A 60 -6.61 9.34 16.77
C GLY A 60 -6.20 8.96 15.35
N VAL A 61 -7.03 8.21 14.62
CA VAL A 61 -6.79 7.94 13.19
C VAL A 61 -6.88 9.22 12.37
N ALA A 62 -7.87 10.08 12.61
CA ALA A 62 -8.03 11.34 11.88
C ALA A 62 -6.84 12.29 12.09
N GLN A 63 -6.34 12.40 13.32
CA GLN A 63 -5.13 13.15 13.65
C GLN A 63 -3.91 12.56 12.93
N ALA A 64 -3.74 11.24 12.94
CA ALA A 64 -2.64 10.59 12.23
C ALA A 64 -2.70 10.81 10.71
N VAL A 65 -3.89 10.90 10.10
CA VAL A 65 -4.04 11.30 8.69
C VAL A 65 -3.64 12.76 8.48
N ALA A 66 -4.06 13.66 9.37
CA ALA A 66 -3.73 15.08 9.28
C ALA A 66 -2.21 15.30 9.38
N ASP A 67 -1.57 14.63 10.34
CA ASP A 67 -0.14 14.75 10.64
C ASP A 67 0.76 13.93 9.70
N ASP A 68 0.16 13.17 8.78
CA ASP A 68 0.84 12.30 7.82
C ASP A 68 1.65 11.15 8.44
N THR A 69 1.21 10.66 9.59
CA THR A 69 1.86 9.59 10.37
C THR A 69 1.10 8.27 10.31
N LEU A 70 -0.07 8.25 9.67
CA LEU A 70 -0.85 7.03 9.51
C LEU A 70 -0.15 6.08 8.52
N GLY A 71 -0.02 4.81 8.91
CA GLY A 71 0.49 3.76 8.04
C GLY A 71 -0.31 3.60 6.74
N LEU A 72 0.34 3.39 5.59
CA LEU A 72 -0.29 3.38 4.26
C LEU A 72 -1.47 2.40 4.16
N SER A 73 -1.34 1.20 4.73
CA SER A 73 -2.43 0.20 4.73
C SER A 73 -3.67 0.67 5.48
N LYS A 74 -3.51 1.40 6.59
CA LYS A 74 -4.63 2.02 7.30
C LYS A 74 -5.18 3.22 6.54
N LEU A 75 -4.32 4.00 5.88
CA LEU A 75 -4.73 5.09 5.02
C LEU A 75 -5.62 4.59 3.88
N HIS A 76 -5.28 3.49 3.21
CA HIS A 76 -6.14 2.86 2.20
C HIS A 76 -7.54 2.50 2.72
N ILE A 77 -7.63 1.95 3.94
CA ILE A 77 -8.91 1.62 4.57
C ILE A 77 -9.76 2.88 4.75
N VAL A 78 -9.15 3.96 5.25
CA VAL A 78 -9.83 5.26 5.42
C VAL A 78 -10.28 5.81 4.08
N LEU A 79 -9.40 5.83 3.07
CA LEU A 79 -9.69 6.38 1.75
C LEU A 79 -10.79 5.59 1.01
N LYS A 80 -10.77 4.25 1.08
CA LYS A 80 -11.83 3.40 0.50
C LYS A 80 -13.21 3.67 1.10
N SER A 81 -13.27 4.22 2.31
CA SER A 81 -14.50 4.50 3.05
C SER A 81 -14.56 5.95 3.53
N GLN A 82 -14.02 6.89 2.75
CA GLN A 82 -13.80 8.28 3.15
C GLN A 82 -15.06 8.96 3.71
N HIS A 83 -16.21 8.79 3.04
CA HIS A 83 -17.46 9.41 3.48
C HIS A 83 -17.99 8.81 4.78
N ALA A 84 -17.92 7.48 4.94
CA ALA A 84 -18.32 6.80 6.16
C ALA A 84 -17.42 7.23 7.35
N PHE A 85 -16.11 7.33 7.11
CA PHE A 85 -15.16 7.78 8.12
C PHE A 85 -15.43 9.22 8.57
N LEU A 86 -15.62 10.16 7.63
CA LEU A 86 -15.93 11.56 7.94
C LEU A 86 -17.27 11.71 8.68
N ARG A 87 -18.30 10.96 8.31
CA ARG A 87 -19.60 10.97 9.02
C ARG A 87 -19.46 10.51 10.47
N LEU A 88 -18.75 9.40 10.70
CA LEU A 88 -18.48 8.89 12.04
C LEU A 88 -17.63 9.87 12.86
N LEU A 89 -16.63 10.50 12.25
CA LEU A 89 -15.81 11.52 12.90
C LEU A 89 -16.63 12.76 13.30
N GLY A 90 -17.59 13.16 12.46
CA GLY A 90 -18.56 14.20 12.77
C GLY A 90 -19.42 13.84 13.99
N HIS A 91 -19.90 12.60 14.07
CA HIS A 91 -20.67 12.12 15.24
C HIS A 91 -19.82 11.98 16.51
N ALA A 92 -18.53 11.69 16.37
CA ALA A 92 -17.56 11.73 17.47
C ALA A 92 -17.18 13.16 17.91
N GLY A 93 -17.71 14.21 17.28
CA GLY A 93 -17.45 15.60 17.65
C GLY A 93 -16.12 16.18 17.13
N ALA A 94 -15.46 15.48 16.22
CA ALA A 94 -14.13 15.85 15.71
C ALA A 94 -14.11 16.09 14.19
N GLY A 95 -15.25 16.43 13.59
CA GLY A 95 -15.36 16.69 12.14
C GLY A 95 -14.48 17.84 11.62
N HIS A 96 -13.93 18.68 12.50
CA HIS A 96 -13.00 19.75 12.15
C HIS A 96 -11.54 19.27 12.00
N VAL A 97 -11.20 18.08 12.51
CA VAL A 97 -9.82 17.54 12.50
C VAL A 97 -9.39 17.15 11.09
N LEU A 98 -10.33 16.72 10.25
CA LEU A 98 -10.03 16.19 8.94
C LEU A 98 -11.07 16.63 7.92
N THR A 99 -10.61 17.24 6.83
CA THR A 99 -11.46 17.71 5.74
C THR A 99 -11.47 16.71 4.57
N LEU A 100 -12.54 16.73 3.76
CA LEU A 100 -12.61 15.93 2.55
C LEU A 100 -11.47 16.28 1.58
N GLN A 101 -11.16 17.56 1.42
CA GLN A 101 -10.08 18.02 0.55
C GLN A 101 -8.72 17.46 0.97
N LEU A 102 -8.42 17.39 2.27
CA LEU A 102 -7.17 16.79 2.75
C LEU A 102 -7.13 15.28 2.45
N LEU A 103 -8.25 14.57 2.63
CA LEU A 103 -8.34 13.16 2.26
C LEU A 103 -8.14 12.94 0.75
N GLU A 104 -8.69 13.80 -0.10
CA GLU A 104 -8.48 13.75 -1.55
C GLU A 104 -7.01 13.98 -1.94
N GLN A 105 -6.33 14.92 -1.28
CA GLN A 105 -4.89 15.14 -1.47
C GLN A 105 -4.08 13.90 -1.07
N ARG A 106 -4.40 13.29 0.07
CA ARG A 106 -3.77 12.04 0.52
C ARG A 106 -4.06 10.88 -0.44
N ALA A 107 -5.27 10.82 -0.99
CA ALA A 107 -5.65 9.82 -1.99
C ALA A 107 -4.84 9.97 -3.28
N ALA A 108 -4.67 11.20 -3.77
CA ALA A 108 -3.89 11.48 -4.96
C ALA A 108 -2.42 11.09 -4.77
N ALA A 109 -1.82 11.44 -3.62
CA ALA A 109 -0.43 11.09 -3.30
C ALA A 109 -0.22 9.57 -3.20
N LEU A 110 -1.11 8.86 -2.48
CA LEU A 110 -1.03 7.41 -2.34
C LEU A 110 -1.27 6.71 -3.68
N GLY A 111 -2.28 7.13 -4.45
CA GLY A 111 -2.56 6.56 -5.76
C GLY A 111 -1.41 6.75 -6.75
N ALA A 112 -0.75 7.91 -6.75
CA ALA A 112 0.43 8.15 -7.56
C ALA A 112 1.60 7.24 -7.18
N PHE A 113 1.79 7.00 -5.87
CA PHE A 113 2.80 6.07 -5.37
C PHE A 113 2.50 4.62 -5.75
N ASP A 114 1.28 4.14 -5.53
CA ASP A 114 0.89 2.77 -5.88
C ASP A 114 1.05 2.53 -7.40
N THR A 115 0.63 3.50 -8.21
CA THR A 115 0.80 3.46 -9.67
C THR A 115 2.28 3.39 -10.06
N ALA A 116 3.13 4.22 -9.45
CA ALA A 116 4.56 4.18 -9.70
C ALA A 116 5.18 2.83 -9.30
N LEU A 117 4.78 2.27 -8.16
CA LEU A 117 5.23 0.95 -7.70
C LEU A 117 4.82 -0.16 -8.70
N GLU A 118 3.60 -0.11 -9.23
CA GLU A 118 3.13 -1.04 -10.27
C GLU A 118 3.93 -0.92 -11.58
N HIS A 119 4.17 0.31 -12.05
CA HIS A 119 4.96 0.56 -13.25
C HIS A 119 6.36 -0.04 -13.14
N VAL A 120 7.01 0.22 -12.02
CA VAL A 120 8.36 -0.27 -11.69
C VAL A 120 8.40 -1.79 -11.60
N GLN A 121 7.39 -2.40 -10.95
CA GLN A 121 7.30 -3.84 -10.85
C GLN A 121 7.11 -4.49 -12.23
N CYS A 122 6.24 -3.93 -13.06
CA CYS A 122 6.04 -4.38 -14.44
C CYS A 122 7.34 -4.29 -15.23
N TYR A 123 8.03 -3.15 -15.15
CA TYR A 123 9.34 -2.96 -15.77
C TYR A 123 10.36 -4.05 -15.37
N ALA A 124 10.58 -4.25 -14.07
CA ALA A 124 11.59 -5.17 -13.57
C ALA A 124 11.26 -6.66 -13.79
N SER A 125 9.96 -7.01 -13.81
CA SER A 125 9.51 -8.40 -13.93
C SER A 125 9.30 -8.82 -15.38
N PHE A 126 8.77 -7.91 -16.21
CA PHE A 126 8.28 -8.22 -17.54
C PHE A 126 9.26 -7.78 -18.62
N PHE A 127 9.63 -6.49 -18.63
CA PHE A 127 10.45 -5.93 -19.71
C PHE A 127 11.94 -6.31 -19.59
N CYS A 128 12.49 -6.28 -18.38
CA CYS A 128 13.88 -6.70 -18.13
C CYS A 128 14.07 -8.22 -18.06
N GLY A 129 12.99 -9.00 -18.01
CA GLY A 129 13.05 -10.47 -18.08
C GLY A 129 13.07 -11.01 -19.52
N CYS A 130 12.72 -10.18 -20.51
CA CYS A 130 12.57 -10.60 -21.89
C CYS A 130 13.83 -10.28 -22.71
N GLY A 131 14.49 -11.32 -23.23
CA GLY A 131 15.47 -11.20 -24.32
C GLY A 131 16.84 -10.65 -23.93
N VAL A 132 16.95 -9.70 -22.99
CA VAL A 132 18.22 -9.13 -22.51
C VAL A 132 18.31 -9.26 -21.00
N LYS A 133 19.36 -9.91 -20.48
CA LYS A 133 19.67 -9.92 -19.03
C LYS A 133 20.15 -8.52 -18.60
N ILE A 134 19.20 -7.63 -18.32
CA ILE A 134 19.49 -6.37 -17.65
C ILE A 134 19.61 -6.68 -16.15
N ASN A 135 20.70 -6.26 -15.51
CA ASN A 135 20.80 -6.38 -14.06
C ASN A 135 19.74 -5.47 -13.41
N VAL A 136 18.69 -6.09 -12.86
CA VAL A 136 17.59 -5.45 -12.15
C VAL A 136 17.52 -5.90 -10.69
N GLU A 137 18.56 -6.54 -10.17
CA GLU A 137 18.58 -7.07 -8.81
C GLU A 137 18.36 -5.97 -7.77
N THR A 138 19.03 -4.83 -7.94
CA THR A 138 18.84 -3.65 -7.07
C THR A 138 17.41 -3.12 -7.11
N VAL A 139 16.79 -3.08 -8.30
CA VAL A 139 15.40 -2.62 -8.47
C VAL A 139 14.42 -3.60 -7.82
N ARG A 140 14.63 -4.92 -8.01
CA ARG A 140 13.80 -5.96 -7.37
C ARG A 140 13.94 -5.95 -5.85
N ALA A 141 15.17 -5.89 -5.34
CA ALA A 141 15.42 -5.80 -3.91
C ALA A 141 14.72 -4.59 -3.28
N ARG A 142 14.72 -3.45 -3.98
CA ARG A 142 14.02 -2.24 -3.53
C ARG A 142 12.50 -2.38 -3.59
N ILE A 143 11.93 -2.96 -4.65
CA ILE A 143 10.48 -3.28 -4.69
C ILE A 143 10.10 -4.18 -3.51
N ASP A 144 10.88 -5.22 -3.24
CA ASP A 144 10.62 -6.17 -2.17
C ASP A 144 10.78 -5.55 -0.78
N GLU A 145 11.75 -4.64 -0.61
CA GLU A 145 11.89 -3.83 0.60
C GLU A 145 10.67 -2.92 0.81
N THR A 146 10.28 -2.15 -0.21
CA THR A 146 9.12 -1.26 -0.17
C THR A 146 7.84 -2.04 0.13
N ARG A 147 7.66 -3.23 -0.45
CA ARG A 147 6.51 -4.10 -0.16
C ARG A 147 6.49 -4.62 1.27
N ARG A 148 7.64 -5.06 1.79
CA ARG A 148 7.75 -5.54 3.18
C ARG A 148 7.56 -4.41 4.19
N GLY A 149 7.96 -3.19 3.82
CA GLY A 149 7.82 -1.99 4.63
C GLY A 149 6.46 -1.30 4.51
N TYR A 150 5.63 -1.66 3.53
CA TYR A 150 4.42 -0.91 3.14
C TYR A 150 3.48 -0.62 4.32
N ASP A 151 3.24 -1.62 5.18
CA ASP A 151 2.37 -1.46 6.36
C ASP A 151 2.90 -0.45 7.39
N LYS A 152 4.21 -0.21 7.40
CA LYS A 152 4.92 0.67 8.33
C LYS A 152 5.23 2.04 7.72
N MET A 153 5.14 2.17 6.41
CA MET A 153 5.35 3.43 5.71
C MET A 153 4.20 4.40 6.00
N THR A 154 4.53 5.67 6.01
CA THR A 154 3.62 6.80 6.21
C THR A 154 3.61 7.68 4.98
N GLY A 155 2.72 8.67 4.91
CA GLY A 155 2.69 9.57 3.75
C GLY A 155 3.97 10.41 3.58
N ARG A 156 4.74 10.62 4.67
CA ARG A 156 6.06 11.28 4.61
C ARG A 156 7.09 10.47 3.84
N ASP A 157 6.96 9.14 3.87
CA ASP A 157 7.91 8.22 3.23
C ASP A 157 7.66 8.11 1.71
N LEU A 158 6.48 8.53 1.23
CA LEU A 158 6.07 8.40 -0.18
C LEU A 158 6.99 9.18 -1.13
N ALA A 159 7.42 10.38 -0.74
CA ALA A 159 8.21 11.25 -1.62
C ALA A 159 9.56 10.61 -1.95
N GLY A 160 10.23 9.97 -0.99
CA GLY A 160 11.58 9.42 -1.16
C GLY A 160 11.65 7.92 -1.46
N ALA A 161 10.59 7.15 -1.18
CA ALA A 161 10.65 5.68 -1.26
C ALA A 161 10.91 5.14 -2.68
N LEU A 162 10.53 5.91 -3.71
CA LEU A 162 10.74 5.56 -5.11
C LEU A 162 11.63 6.55 -5.86
N ASP A 163 12.28 7.52 -5.20
CA ASP A 163 13.09 8.54 -5.90
C ASP A 163 14.23 7.92 -6.71
N ASP A 164 14.88 6.88 -6.18
CA ASP A 164 15.95 6.13 -6.88
C ASP A 164 15.45 5.40 -8.13
N ILE A 165 14.13 5.16 -8.24
CA ILE A 165 13.52 4.41 -9.34
C ILE A 165 12.73 5.33 -10.28
N ARG A 166 12.21 6.46 -9.79
CA ARG A 166 11.55 7.53 -10.54
C ARG A 166 12.43 8.15 -11.62
N ALA A 167 13.75 8.00 -11.53
CA ALA A 167 14.70 8.37 -12.58
C ALA A 167 14.47 7.64 -13.92
N ARG A 168 13.61 6.61 -13.97
CA ARG A 168 13.22 5.88 -15.18
C ARG A 168 11.91 6.43 -15.73
N GLU A 169 11.99 7.56 -16.43
CA GLU A 169 10.85 8.22 -17.09
C GLU A 169 10.11 7.30 -18.07
N ASP A 170 10.78 6.27 -18.58
CA ASP A 170 10.28 5.28 -19.52
C ASP A 170 9.38 4.19 -18.89
N ALA A 171 9.44 3.98 -17.56
CA ALA A 171 8.68 2.92 -16.90
C ALA A 171 7.16 3.07 -17.06
N ALA A 172 6.65 4.31 -17.02
CA ALA A 172 5.22 4.59 -17.22
C ALA A 172 4.78 4.32 -18.68
N TRP A 173 5.62 4.69 -19.65
CA TRP A 173 5.36 4.44 -21.06
C TRP A 173 5.37 2.93 -21.37
N LEU A 174 6.38 2.21 -20.87
CA LEU A 174 6.47 0.76 -21.01
C LEU A 174 5.28 0.04 -20.35
N PHE A 175 4.85 0.50 -19.17
CA PHE A 175 3.64 -0.02 -18.53
C PHE A 175 2.41 0.14 -19.41
N GLY A 176 2.25 1.26 -20.12
CA GLY A 176 1.16 1.47 -21.08
C GLY A 176 1.16 0.47 -22.25
N LEU A 177 2.34 -0.05 -22.61
CA LEU A 177 2.50 -1.00 -23.72
C LEU A 177 2.43 -2.47 -23.29
N ARG A 178 2.26 -2.76 -22.00
CA ARG A 178 2.24 -4.13 -21.46
C ARG A 178 1.13 -5.02 -22.06
N SER A 179 0.09 -4.44 -22.64
CA SER A 179 -1.03 -5.15 -23.28
C SER A 179 -0.95 -5.17 -24.80
N SER A 180 0.11 -4.64 -25.41
CA SER A 180 0.27 -4.57 -26.86
C SER A 180 1.04 -5.79 -27.38
N ASP A 181 0.34 -6.79 -27.90
CA ASP A 181 0.96 -8.02 -28.42
C ASP A 181 2.03 -7.76 -29.49
N LEU A 182 1.80 -6.78 -30.36
CA LEU A 182 2.75 -6.38 -31.39
C LEU A 182 4.04 -5.84 -30.77
N PHE A 183 3.92 -4.91 -29.81
CA PHE A 183 5.07 -4.35 -29.11
C PHE A 183 5.85 -5.44 -28.37
N LEU A 184 5.17 -6.35 -27.69
CA LEU A 184 5.82 -7.42 -26.93
C LEU A 184 6.58 -8.39 -27.82
N ARG A 185 6.05 -8.71 -29.01
CA ARG A 185 6.78 -9.53 -29.99
C ARG A 185 8.05 -8.83 -30.47
N ILE A 186 7.93 -7.57 -30.87
CA ILE A 186 9.08 -6.76 -31.30
C ILE A 186 10.12 -6.65 -30.17
N TRP A 187 9.67 -6.37 -28.95
CA TRP A 187 10.53 -6.26 -27.77
C TRP A 187 11.31 -7.55 -27.50
N GLN A 188 10.65 -8.70 -27.58
CA GLN A 188 11.29 -9.99 -27.38
C GLN A 188 12.25 -10.37 -28.52
N ASP A 189 11.85 -10.14 -29.77
CA ASP A 189 12.68 -10.44 -30.95
C ASP A 189 13.95 -9.58 -30.94
N GLU A 190 13.81 -8.29 -30.70
CA GLU A 190 14.92 -7.36 -30.66
C GLU A 190 15.84 -7.64 -29.46
N GLY A 191 15.26 -7.94 -28.30
CA GLY A 191 16.03 -8.33 -27.13
C GLY A 191 16.86 -9.58 -27.38
N ARG A 192 16.26 -10.61 -27.99
CA ARG A 192 16.98 -11.84 -28.40
C ARG A 192 18.09 -11.55 -29.40
N ARG A 193 17.82 -10.75 -30.42
CA ARG A 193 18.80 -10.35 -31.45
C ARG A 193 20.03 -9.70 -30.81
N LEU A 194 19.83 -8.70 -29.96
CA LEU A 194 20.91 -8.00 -29.25
C LEU A 194 21.69 -8.92 -28.29
N CYS A 195 21.01 -9.86 -27.64
CA CYS A 195 21.68 -10.83 -26.78
C CYS A 195 22.59 -11.76 -27.57
N LEU A 196 22.13 -12.26 -28.72
CA LEU A 196 22.93 -13.08 -29.62
C LEU A 196 24.15 -12.31 -30.15
N GLU A 197 23.97 -11.05 -30.54
CA GLU A 197 25.06 -10.18 -30.99
C GLU A 197 26.12 -9.96 -29.89
N ARG A 198 25.69 -9.75 -28.64
CA ARG A 198 26.61 -9.61 -27.51
C ARG A 198 27.40 -10.88 -27.21
N VAL A 199 26.74 -12.04 -27.28
CA VAL A 199 27.42 -13.34 -27.08
C VAL A 199 28.43 -13.60 -28.20
N ALA A 200 28.06 -13.32 -29.45
CA ALA A 200 28.97 -13.44 -30.58
C ALA A 200 30.17 -12.48 -30.47
N ALA A 201 29.94 -11.23 -30.05
CA ALA A 201 30.99 -10.26 -29.83
C ALA A 201 31.95 -10.67 -28.69
N ALA A 202 31.42 -11.21 -27.58
CA ALA A 202 32.24 -11.71 -26.48
C ALA A 202 33.11 -12.92 -26.89
N SER A 203 32.54 -13.87 -27.64
CA SER A 203 33.27 -15.05 -28.13
C SER A 203 34.41 -14.67 -29.08
N ASN A 204 34.20 -13.65 -29.92
CA ASN A 204 35.24 -13.13 -30.82
C ASN A 204 36.34 -12.35 -30.08
N ALA A 205 36.01 -11.72 -28.94
CA ALA A 205 36.99 -11.01 -28.12
C ALA A 205 37.90 -11.97 -27.35
N GLU A 206 37.37 -13.08 -26.82
CA GLU A 206 38.17 -14.13 -26.18
C GLU A 206 39.09 -14.84 -27.19
N SER A 207 38.61 -15.09 -28.42
CA SER A 207 39.41 -15.75 -29.47
C SER A 207 40.60 -14.91 -29.97
N ASN A 208 40.54 -13.58 -29.83
CA ASN A 208 41.63 -12.66 -30.20
C ASN A 208 42.57 -12.32 -29.02
N SER A 209 42.25 -12.76 -27.80
CA SER A 209 43.08 -12.56 -26.61
C SER A 209 44.15 -13.64 -26.43
N ASP A 210 43.98 -14.79 -27.09
CA ASP A 210 44.86 -15.96 -26.99
C ASP A 210 45.81 -16.11 -28.20
N ALA A 211 45.89 -15.09 -29.07
CA ALA A 211 46.79 -15.00 -30.23
C ALA A 211 47.83 -13.89 -30.04
#